data_AF-A0A1M4M545-F1
#
_entry.id   AF-A0A1M4M545-F1
#
_cell.length_a   1.000
_cell.length_b   1.000
_cell.length_c   1.000
_cell.angle_alpha   90.00
_cell.angle_beta   90.00
_cell.angle_gamma   90.00
#
_symmetry.space_group_name_H-M   'P 1'
#
loop_
_entity.id
_entity.type
_entity.pdbx_description
1 polymer ?
#
loop_
_entity_poly.entity_id
_entity_poly.type
_entity_poly.pdbx_seq_one_letter_code
_entity_poly.pdbx_strand_id
1 'polypeptide(L)' 'MEKKDNEKKQILLRLSSSLWKEIASWAEDDFRSINGQIEYLLTECVRQRKKGKNKNTELDT' A
#
# COMPACT_ATOMS: atom_id res chain seq x y z
N MET A 1 -1.42 27.68 -11.71
CA MET A 1 -1.29 27.00 -10.40
C MET A 1 -1.37 25.50 -10.66
N GLU A 2 -0.22 24.85 -10.80
CA GLU A 2 -0.14 23.39 -10.94
C GLU A 2 -0.59 22.74 -9.64
N LYS A 3 -1.55 21.81 -9.73
CA LYS A 3 -1.92 20.96 -8.59
C LYS A 3 -0.71 20.10 -8.25
N LYS A 4 -0.19 20.25 -7.04
CA LYS A 4 0.86 19.40 -6.48
C LYS A 4 0.38 17.95 -6.47
N ASP A 5 0.84 17.14 -7.43
CA ASP A 5 0.68 15.68 -7.42
C ASP A 5 1.42 14.99 -6.25
N ASN A 6 2.05 15.76 -5.35
CA ASN A 6 2.72 15.31 -4.14
C ASN A 6 1.91 15.51 -2.85
N GLU A 7 0.65 15.93 -2.92
CA GLU A 7 -0.18 16.02 -1.72
C GLU A 7 -0.62 14.63 -1.24
N LYS A 8 -0.05 14.19 -0.12
CA LYS A 8 -0.49 12.99 0.58
C LYS A 8 -1.94 13.17 1.04
N LYS A 9 -2.85 12.38 0.48
CA LYS A 9 -4.26 12.33 0.91
C LYS A 9 -4.34 11.62 2.26
N GLN A 10 -4.91 12.29 3.26
CA GLN A 10 -5.21 11.67 4.54
C GLN A 10 -6.56 10.95 4.45
N ILE A 11 -6.59 9.69 4.90
CA ILE A 11 -7.80 8.86 4.94
C ILE A 11 -7.96 8.30 6.35
N LEU A 12 -9.21 8.23 6.83
CA LEU A 12 -9.53 7.49 8.05
C LEU A 12 -9.69 6.01 7.70
N LEU A 13 -8.80 5.18 8.23
CA LEU A 13 -8.82 3.74 8.00
C LEU A 13 -9.39 3.02 9.22
N ARG A 14 -10.36 2.14 9.00
CA ARG A 14 -10.89 1.25 10.04
C ARG A 14 -10.20 -0.10 9.91
N LEU A 15 -9.48 -0.49 10.95
CA LEU A 15 -8.78 -1.78 11.03
C LEU A 15 -9.30 -2.55 12.25
N SER A 16 -9.32 -3.88 12.16
CA SER A 16 -9.48 -4.70 13.36
C SER A 16 -8.23 -4.55 14.24
N SER A 17 -8.39 -4.72 15.55
CA SER A 17 -7.28 -4.61 16.49
C SER A 17 -6.18 -5.66 16.25
N SER A 18 -6.53 -6.84 15.74
CA SER A 18 -5.55 -7.88 15.39
C SER A 18 -4.66 -7.44 14.23
N LEU A 19 -5.28 -6.98 13.13
CA LEU A 19 -4.55 -6.55 11.94
C LEU A 19 -3.64 -5.35 12.23
N TRP A 20 -4.11 -4.40 13.05
CA TRP A 20 -3.29 -3.27 13.45
C TRP A 20 -2.02 -3.72 14.20
N LYS A 21 -2.15 -4.69 15.12
CA LYS A 21 -1.00 -5.23 15.88
C LYS A 21 0.01 -5.94 14.98
N GLU A 22 -0.48 -6.73 14.02
CA GLU A 22 0.38 -7.42 13.05
C GLU A 22 1.17 -6.41 12.19
N ILE A 23 0.49 -5.36 11.70
CA ILE A 23 1.16 -4.28 10.93
C ILE A 23 2.16 -3.53 11.80
N ALA A 24 1.83 -3.26 13.07
CA ALA A 24 2.71 -2.55 13.99
C ALA A 24 3.97 -3.35 14.32
N SER A 25 3.83 -4.65 14.61
CA SER A 25 4.97 -5.55 14.85
C SER A 25 5.88 -5.61 13.64
N TRP A 26 5.32 -5.76 12.44
CA TRP A 26 6.12 -5.79 11.22
C TRP A 26 6.82 -4.45 10.95
N ALA A 27 6.14 -3.32 11.20
CA ALA A 27 6.78 -2.02 11.09
C ALA A 27 7.96 -1.88 12.05
N GLU A 28 7.85 -2.40 13.27
CA GLU A 28 8.94 -2.42 14.27
C GLU A 28 10.12 -3.27 13.81
N ASP A 29 9.86 -4.49 13.32
CA ASP A 29 10.89 -5.40 12.79
C ASP A 29 11.69 -4.76 11.63
N ASP A 30 11.02 -3.98 10.79
CA ASP A 30 11.61 -3.28 9.65
C ASP A 30 12.15 -1.87 9.99
N PHE A 31 12.12 -1.44 11.27
CA PHE A 31 12.48 -0.09 11.73
C PHE A 31 11.75 1.03 10.98
N ARG A 32 10.45 0.87 10.74
CA ARG A 32 9.57 1.82 10.04
C ARG A 32 8.45 2.33 10.93
N SER A 33 7.90 3.49 10.56
CA SER A 33 6.63 3.93 11.14
C SER A 33 5.45 3.09 10.64
N ILE A 34 4.40 2.97 11.44
CA ILE A 34 3.16 2.27 11.06
C ILE A 34 2.57 2.87 9.76
N ASN A 35 2.55 4.19 9.62
CA ASN A 35 2.05 4.85 8.41
C ASN A 35 2.93 4.52 7.19
N GLY A 36 4.26 4.48 7.36
CA GLY A 36 5.17 4.07 6.30
C GLY A 36 4.96 2.61 5.88
N GLN A 37 4.69 1.73 6.84
CA GLN A 37 4.39 0.33 6.56
C GLN A 37 3.06 0.15 5.80
N ILE A 38 2.02 0.89 6.18
CA ILE A 38 0.74 0.91 5.46
C ILE A 38 0.93 1.43 4.03
N GLU A 39 1.69 2.52 3.85
CA GLU A 39 1.99 3.10 2.53
C GLU A 39 2.73 2.09 1.63
N TYR A 40 3.73 1.39 2.18
CA TYR A 40 4.46 0.33 1.48
C TYR A 40 3.52 -0.81 1.05
N LEU A 41 2.71 -1.32 1.96
CA LEU A 41 1.79 -2.42 1.69
C LEU A 41 0.77 -2.07 0.60
N LEU A 42 0.15 -0.90 0.68
CA LEU A 42 -0.79 -0.43 -0.33
C LEU A 42 -0.11 -0.25 -1.70
N THR A 43 1.11 0.29 -1.72
CA THR A 43 1.90 0.47 -2.94
C THR A 43 2.19 -0.87 -3.60
N GLU A 44 2.65 -1.84 -2.82
CA GLU A 44 2.96 -3.19 -3.31
C GLU A 44 1.71 -3.93 -3.79
N CYS A 45 0.59 -3.82 -3.09
CA CYS A 45 -0.70 -4.38 -3.53
C CYS A 45 -1.14 -3.81 -4.89
N VAL A 46 -1.04 -2.49 -5.08
CA VAL A 46 -1.39 -1.84 -6.36
C VAL A 46 -0.42 -2.26 -7.47
N ARG A 47 0.89 -2.30 -7.17
CA ARG A 47 1.94 -2.73 -8.11
C ARG A 47 1.71 -4.16 -8.59
N GLN A 48 1.43 -5.09 -7.67
CA GLN A 48 1.13 -6.48 -7.97
C GLN A 48 -0.14 -6.62 -8.81
N ARG A 49 -1.21 -5.90 -8.48
CA ARG A 49 -2.45 -5.89 -9.26
C ARG A 49 -2.22 -5.41 -10.70
N LYS A 50 -1.41 -4.36 -10.90
CA LYS A 50 -1.06 -3.86 -12.24
C LYS A 50 -0.25 -4.89 -13.03
N LYS A 51 0.73 -5.55 -12.41
CA LYS A 51 1.50 -6.63 -13.04
C LYS A 51 0.63 -7.82 -13.44
N GLY A 52 -0.31 -8.22 -12.58
CA GLY A 52 -1.26 -9.31 -12.88
C GLY A 52 -2.19 -8.99 -14.06
N LYS A 53 -2.60 -7.72 -14.23
CA LYS A 53 -3.38 -7.30 -15.40
C LYS A 53 -2.59 -7.40 -16.70
N ASN A 54 -1.32 -7.00 -16.72
CA ASN A 54 -0.51 -7.04 -17.93
C ASN A 54 -0.22 -8.48 -18.40
N LYS A 55 -0.08 -9.44 -17.47
CA LYS A 55 0.12 -10.85 -17.83
C LYS A 55 -1.10 -11.52 -18.48
N ASN A 56 -2.31 -11.07 -18.17
CA ASN A 56 -3.52 -11.62 -18.81
C ASN A 56 -3.74 -11.04 -20.21
N THR A 57 -3.23 -9.84 -20.52
CA THR A 57 -3.38 -9.24 -21.85
C THR A 57 -2.46 -9.88 -22.90
N GLU A 58 -1.35 -10.50 -22.49
CA GLU A 58 -0.38 -11.17 -23.39
C GLU A 58 -0.74 -12.64 -23.71
N LEU A 59 -1.81 -13.18 -23.12
CA LEU A 59 -2.27 -14.57 -23.35
C LEU A 59 -3.48 -14.68 -24.28
N ASP A 60 -4.01 -13.55 -24.76
CA ASP A 60 -5.18 -13.47 -25.66
C ASP A 60 -4.81 -13.06 -27.12
N THR A 61 -3.54 -13.14 -27.52
CA THR A 61 -3.07 -12.94 -28.92
C THR A 61 -2.16 -14.07 -29.35
#